data_AF-A0A4Q6CAW7-F1
#
_entry.id   AF-A0A4Q6CAW7-F1
#
_cell.length_a   1.000
_cell.length_b   1.000
_cell.length_c   1.000
_cell.angle_alpha   90.00
_cell.angle_beta   90.00
_cell.angle_gamma   90.00
#
_symmetry.space_group_name_H-M   'P 1'
#
loop_
_entity.id
_entity.type
_entity.pdbx_description
1 polymer ?
#
loop_
_entity_poly.entity_id
_entity_poly.type
_entity_poly.pdbx_seq_one_letter_code
_entity_poly.pdbx_strand_id
1 'polypeptide(L)'
;MPQHNGTRVAARFLDIRLRDRRTGYSNNFSQRSSGFQWFFSFLAAFSEFENKESTVVLLDEPALALHGRAQADFLRFINERLAIASPVIYTTHSPFMVEMGHLERVRIVEDRGPPEGSVISEDALANDPDSLFPLQAALGYDIAQSLFIGPNNLIVEGTSDFIYLTIMSQVASQKKRTSLDSRWRILPSGGATNIPTFVSIVGPHLDITVLADSDTQGMQLVTGMIEKKLITGTRLILANAVTGQKNSDIEDLFSVEDYVNLYNDTFKAKLKHADLGPGDRVVKRIEARIGKAYDHGEVAETLLRTHEGRTFSDETVDNFSKLNELVNATMK
;
A
#
# COMPACT_ATOMS: atom_id res chain seq x y z
N MET A 1 -0.22 -35.46 -51.73
CA MET A 1 1.21 -35.79 -51.94
C MET A 1 1.70 -36.63 -50.76
N PRO A 2 2.55 -37.65 -50.98
CA PRO A 2 2.18 -39.06 -50.96
C PRO A 2 2.14 -39.71 -49.57
N GLN A 3 1.22 -40.67 -49.40
CA GLN A 3 1.14 -41.59 -48.27
C GLN A 3 2.16 -42.72 -48.45
N HIS A 4 2.96 -42.98 -47.43
CA HIS A 4 3.71 -44.23 -47.29
C HIS A 4 3.21 -44.97 -46.06
N ASN A 5 2.96 -46.27 -46.22
CA ASN A 5 2.58 -47.26 -45.21
C ASN A 5 1.18 -47.18 -44.60
N GLY A 6 0.13 -47.41 -45.40
CA GLY A 6 -1.08 -48.15 -45.01
C GLY A 6 -1.88 -47.68 -43.78
N THR A 7 -1.52 -46.56 -43.18
CA THR A 7 -2.10 -46.04 -41.95
C THR A 7 -2.98 -44.88 -42.33
N ARG A 8 -4.30 -45.12 -42.38
CA ARG A 8 -5.28 -44.06 -42.54
C ARG A 8 -5.24 -43.22 -41.26
N VAL A 9 -4.70 -42.00 -41.33
CA VAL A 9 -4.79 -41.04 -40.22
C VAL A 9 -6.27 -40.74 -40.00
N ALA A 10 -6.88 -41.35 -38.97
CA ALA A 10 -8.31 -41.26 -38.71
C ALA A 10 -8.72 -39.89 -38.16
N ALA A 11 -7.82 -39.20 -37.45
CA ALA A 11 -7.96 -37.80 -37.05
C ALA A 11 -6.59 -37.23 -36.64
N ARG A 12 -6.38 -35.93 -36.82
CA ARG A 12 -5.27 -35.19 -36.20
C ARG A 12 -5.87 -34.33 -35.09
N PHE A 13 -5.35 -34.45 -33.87
CA PHE A 13 -5.74 -33.58 -32.75
C PHE A 13 -4.48 -33.07 -32.04
N LEU A 14 -4.58 -31.84 -31.52
CA LEU A 14 -3.58 -31.25 -30.64
C LEU A 14 -4.12 -31.35 -29.20
N ASP A 15 -3.46 -32.12 -28.36
CA ASP A 15 -3.79 -32.23 -26.92
C ASP A 15 -2.75 -31.45 -26.10
N ILE A 16 -3.22 -30.39 -25.44
CA ILE A 16 -2.38 -29.56 -24.57
C ILE A 16 -2.52 -30.07 -23.14
N ARG A 17 -1.39 -30.39 -22.50
CA ARG A 17 -1.34 -30.91 -21.12
C ARG A 17 -0.55 -30.01 -20.21
N LEU A 18 -1.05 -29.84 -18.99
CA LEU A 18 -0.37 -29.07 -17.94
C LEU A 18 0.20 -30.03 -16.92
N ARG A 19 1.47 -29.83 -16.57
CA ARG A 19 2.18 -30.61 -15.56
C ARG A 19 2.53 -29.73 -14.36
N ASP A 20 2.01 -30.09 -13.19
CA ASP A 20 2.46 -29.51 -11.93
C ASP A 20 3.84 -30.09 -11.60
N ARG A 21 4.86 -29.23 -11.51
CA ARG A 21 6.23 -29.66 -11.22
C ARG A 21 6.45 -30.07 -9.76
N ARG A 22 5.59 -29.62 -8.84
CA ARG A 22 5.67 -29.94 -7.41
C ARG A 22 5.11 -31.32 -7.10
N THR A 23 4.00 -31.68 -7.72
CA THR A 23 3.31 -32.96 -7.49
C THR A 23 3.59 -34.00 -8.58
N GLY A 24 4.17 -33.57 -9.72
CA GLY A 24 4.41 -34.41 -10.90
C GLY A 24 3.15 -34.74 -11.70
N TYR A 25 1.97 -34.33 -11.22
CA TYR A 25 0.67 -34.63 -11.81
C TYR A 25 0.46 -33.88 -13.13
N SER A 26 0.00 -34.58 -14.15
CA SER A 26 -0.32 -34.01 -15.46
C SER A 26 -1.78 -34.24 -15.81
N ASN A 27 -2.45 -33.19 -16.29
CA ASN A 27 -3.84 -33.28 -16.73
C ASN A 27 -4.06 -32.50 -18.03
N ASN A 28 -5.07 -32.91 -18.80
CA ASN A 28 -5.51 -32.24 -20.02
C ASN A 28 -6.01 -30.83 -19.72
N PHE A 29 -5.65 -29.89 -20.60
CA PHE A 29 -6.05 -28.49 -20.49
C PHE A 29 -7.58 -28.33 -20.44
N SER A 30 -8.29 -29.12 -21.26
CA SER A 30 -9.76 -29.14 -21.33
C SER A 30 -10.45 -29.59 -20.05
N GLN A 31 -9.72 -30.23 -19.12
CA GLN A 31 -10.24 -30.68 -17.83
C GLN A 31 -9.98 -29.67 -16.69
N ARG A 32 -9.37 -28.51 -16.99
CA ARG A 32 -9.19 -27.42 -16.03
C ARG A 32 -10.44 -26.55 -15.92
N SER A 33 -10.52 -25.74 -14.87
CA SER A 33 -11.60 -24.78 -14.71
C SER A 33 -11.68 -23.84 -15.93
N SER A 34 -12.88 -23.41 -16.27
CA SER A 34 -13.12 -22.44 -17.34
C SER A 34 -12.28 -21.18 -17.16
N GLY A 35 -12.12 -20.70 -15.92
CA GLY A 35 -11.23 -19.59 -15.59
C GLY A 35 -9.77 -19.86 -15.95
N PHE A 36 -9.22 -21.01 -15.55
CA PHE A 36 -7.84 -21.36 -15.92
C PHE A 36 -7.66 -21.45 -17.45
N GLN A 37 -8.65 -22.04 -18.13
CA GLN A 37 -8.63 -22.15 -19.59
C GLN A 37 -8.63 -20.76 -20.26
N TRP A 38 -9.46 -19.84 -19.77
CA TRP A 38 -9.47 -18.46 -20.22
C TRP A 38 -8.12 -17.78 -19.99
N PHE A 39 -7.57 -17.85 -18.77
CA PHE A 39 -6.30 -17.21 -18.40
C PHE A 39 -5.13 -17.67 -19.26
N PHE A 40 -4.99 -18.99 -19.45
CA PHE A 40 -3.93 -19.55 -20.26
C PHE A 40 -4.11 -19.21 -21.75
N SER A 41 -5.35 -19.24 -22.25
CA SER A 41 -5.65 -18.85 -23.64
C SER A 41 -5.34 -17.38 -23.88
N PHE A 42 -5.67 -16.52 -22.91
CA PHE A 42 -5.33 -15.11 -22.93
C PHE A 42 -3.81 -14.91 -22.98
N LEU A 43 -3.06 -15.54 -22.08
CA LEU A 43 -1.60 -15.43 -22.03
C LEU A 43 -0.94 -15.91 -23.33
N ALA A 44 -1.42 -17.03 -23.87
CA ALA A 44 -0.93 -17.57 -25.14
C ALA A 44 -1.21 -16.62 -26.32
N ALA A 45 -2.44 -16.09 -26.42
CA ALA A 45 -2.79 -15.11 -27.44
C ALA A 45 -1.97 -13.82 -27.30
N PHE A 46 -1.71 -13.39 -26.06
CA PHE A 46 -1.01 -12.14 -25.80
C PHE A 46 0.49 -12.21 -26.08
N SER A 47 1.11 -13.39 -25.90
CA SER A 47 2.53 -13.60 -26.24
C SER A 47 2.87 -13.28 -27.71
N GLU A 48 1.89 -13.31 -28.62
CA GLU A 48 2.07 -12.90 -30.02
C GLU A 48 2.28 -11.37 -30.17
N PHE A 49 1.83 -10.58 -29.20
CA PHE A 49 1.90 -9.12 -29.22
C PHE A 49 3.14 -8.57 -28.49
N GLU A 50 3.87 -9.38 -27.72
CA GLU A 50 5.08 -8.95 -26.99
C GLU A 50 6.18 -8.39 -27.91
N ASN A 51 6.17 -8.75 -29.21
CA ASN A 51 7.18 -8.32 -30.18
C ASN A 51 6.67 -7.31 -31.23
N LYS A 52 5.45 -6.77 -31.08
CA LYS A 52 4.88 -5.79 -32.02
C LYS A 52 5.04 -4.37 -31.47
N GLU A 53 5.87 -3.54 -32.12
CA GLU A 53 6.01 -2.14 -31.77
C GLU A 53 4.68 -1.37 -31.94
N SER A 54 4.40 -0.43 -31.03
CA SER A 54 3.28 0.53 -31.10
C SER A 54 1.86 -0.04 -30.98
N THR A 55 1.64 -1.05 -30.12
CA THR A 55 0.30 -1.58 -29.83
C THR A 55 -0.27 -0.94 -28.56
N VAL A 56 -1.56 -0.60 -28.54
CA VAL A 56 -2.33 -0.27 -27.32
C VAL A 56 -3.28 -1.43 -27.03
N VAL A 57 -3.30 -1.87 -25.78
CA VAL A 57 -4.09 -3.02 -25.34
C VAL A 57 -5.34 -2.52 -24.65
N LEU A 58 -6.51 -2.86 -25.21
CA LEU A 58 -7.80 -2.53 -24.63
C LEU A 58 -8.49 -3.83 -24.21
N LEU A 59 -8.83 -3.95 -22.92
CA LEU A 59 -9.46 -5.13 -22.36
C LEU A 59 -10.79 -4.76 -21.71
N ASP A 60 -11.87 -5.43 -22.10
CA ASP A 60 -13.18 -5.23 -21.48
C ASP A 60 -13.43 -6.32 -20.42
N GLU A 61 -13.62 -5.92 -19.16
CA GLU A 61 -13.83 -6.81 -18.01
C GLU A 61 -12.93 -8.06 -18.01
N PRO A 62 -11.60 -7.92 -18.14
CA PRO A 62 -10.74 -9.07 -18.24
C PRO A 62 -10.78 -9.87 -16.93
N ALA A 63 -10.53 -11.18 -17.05
CA ALA A 63 -10.45 -12.09 -15.92
C ALA A 63 -11.75 -12.22 -15.09
N LEU A 64 -12.91 -11.80 -15.62
CA LEU A 64 -14.21 -11.94 -14.94
C LEU A 64 -14.53 -13.40 -14.51
N ALA A 65 -14.07 -14.39 -15.28
CA ALA A 65 -14.24 -15.81 -14.98
C ALA A 65 -13.25 -16.37 -13.93
N LEU A 66 -12.31 -15.55 -13.45
CA LEU A 66 -11.29 -15.95 -12.47
C LEU A 66 -11.75 -15.64 -11.04
N HIS A 67 -11.34 -16.49 -10.09
CA HIS A 67 -11.46 -16.16 -8.67
C HIS A 67 -10.45 -15.06 -8.29
N GLY A 68 -10.70 -14.30 -7.21
CA GLY A 68 -9.92 -13.11 -6.84
C GLY A 68 -8.40 -13.30 -6.81
N ARG A 69 -7.90 -14.44 -6.29
CA ARG A 69 -6.45 -14.74 -6.32
C ARG A 69 -5.88 -14.84 -7.74
N ALA A 70 -6.64 -15.42 -8.66
CA ALA A 70 -6.23 -15.55 -10.06
C ALA A 70 -6.39 -14.23 -10.83
N GLN A 71 -7.27 -13.33 -10.39
CA GLN A 71 -7.35 -11.94 -10.88
C GLN A 71 -6.11 -11.13 -10.43
N ALA A 72 -5.66 -11.30 -9.19
CA ALA A 72 -4.40 -10.70 -8.74
C ALA A 72 -3.18 -11.22 -9.51
N ASP A 73 -3.12 -12.53 -9.80
CA ASP A 73 -2.08 -13.11 -10.66
C ASP A 73 -2.13 -12.53 -12.09
N PHE A 74 -3.33 -12.19 -12.59
CA PHE A 74 -3.52 -11.56 -13.88
C PHE A 74 -3.07 -10.10 -13.90
N LEU A 75 -3.36 -9.31 -12.86
CA LEU A 75 -2.81 -7.96 -12.69
C LEU A 75 -1.28 -7.96 -12.66
N ARG A 76 -0.68 -8.89 -11.92
CA ARG A 76 0.78 -9.05 -11.91
C ARG A 76 1.34 -9.33 -13.30
N PHE A 77 0.68 -10.19 -14.08
CA PHE A 77 1.06 -10.42 -15.47
C PHE A 77 0.96 -9.14 -16.33
N ILE A 78 -0.12 -8.36 -16.19
CA ILE A 78 -0.25 -7.07 -16.87
C ILE A 78 0.96 -6.18 -16.54
N ASN A 79 1.27 -5.99 -15.26
CA ASN A 79 2.34 -5.09 -14.82
C ASN A 79 3.74 -5.56 -15.22
N GLU A 80 4.03 -6.85 -15.05
CA GLU A 80 5.38 -7.40 -15.25
C GLU A 80 5.69 -7.78 -16.71
N ARG A 81 4.67 -7.83 -17.59
CA ARG A 81 4.83 -8.27 -18.99
C ARG A 81 4.20 -7.32 -19.98
N LEU A 82 2.89 -7.11 -19.91
CA LEU A 82 2.16 -6.35 -20.94
C LEU A 82 2.51 -4.87 -20.91
N ALA A 83 2.37 -4.25 -19.73
CA ALA A 83 2.56 -2.82 -19.53
C ALA A 83 4.01 -2.36 -19.80
N ILE A 84 4.97 -3.29 -19.80
CA ILE A 84 6.36 -3.02 -20.20
C ILE A 84 6.47 -2.79 -21.71
N ALA A 85 5.74 -3.57 -22.51
CA ALA A 85 5.83 -3.56 -23.97
C ALA A 85 4.77 -2.66 -24.64
N SER A 86 3.62 -2.43 -24.00
CA SER A 86 2.48 -1.73 -24.59
C SER A 86 1.59 -1.10 -23.52
N PRO A 87 1.03 0.11 -23.74
CA PRO A 87 0.03 0.67 -22.84
C PRO A 87 -1.20 -0.22 -22.73
N VAL A 88 -1.68 -0.45 -21.51
CA VAL A 88 -2.85 -1.29 -21.22
C VAL A 88 -3.94 -0.43 -20.58
N ILE A 89 -5.14 -0.48 -21.14
CA ILE A 89 -6.35 0.13 -20.58
C ILE A 89 -7.39 -0.97 -20.43
N TYR A 90 -8.00 -1.08 -19.26
CA TYR A 90 -9.07 -2.04 -19.04
C TYR A 90 -10.21 -1.47 -18.21
N THR A 91 -11.40 -2.04 -18.41
CA THR A 91 -12.59 -1.79 -17.59
C THR A 91 -12.72 -2.90 -16.56
N THR A 92 -13.19 -2.59 -15.35
CA THR A 92 -13.52 -3.64 -14.40
C THR A 92 -14.59 -3.23 -13.39
N HIS A 93 -15.49 -4.16 -13.09
CA HIS A 93 -16.35 -4.16 -11.90
C HIS A 93 -15.74 -4.98 -10.76
N SER A 94 -14.65 -5.72 -11.02
CA SER A 94 -14.05 -6.57 -10.01
C SER A 94 -13.16 -5.76 -9.05
N PRO A 95 -13.42 -5.83 -7.74
CA PRO A 95 -12.52 -5.23 -6.76
C PRO A 95 -11.09 -5.79 -6.85
N PHE A 96 -10.92 -7.08 -7.14
CA PHE A 96 -9.60 -7.72 -7.19
C PHE A 96 -8.78 -7.35 -8.43
N MET A 97 -9.38 -6.59 -9.34
CA MET A 97 -8.75 -6.02 -10.52
C MET A 97 -8.41 -4.54 -10.31
N VAL A 98 -8.52 -4.01 -9.09
CA VAL A 98 -8.15 -2.62 -8.75
C VAL A 98 -6.90 -2.61 -7.88
N GLU A 99 -5.86 -1.92 -8.33
CA GLU A 99 -4.58 -1.83 -7.62
C GLU A 99 -4.58 -0.67 -6.62
N MET A 100 -4.79 -0.99 -5.34
CA MET A 100 -4.86 0.02 -4.26
C MET A 100 -3.58 0.84 -4.08
N GLY A 101 -2.41 0.28 -4.45
CA GLY A 101 -1.13 1.01 -4.42
C GLY A 101 -0.91 1.95 -5.61
N HIS A 102 -1.82 1.96 -6.58
CA HIS A 102 -1.70 2.69 -7.84
C HIS A 102 -3.00 3.43 -8.22
N LEU A 103 -3.64 4.08 -7.26
CA LEU A 103 -4.92 4.79 -7.47
C LEU A 103 -4.84 5.91 -8.48
N GLU A 104 -3.65 6.49 -8.71
CA GLU A 104 -3.39 7.46 -9.77
C GLU A 104 -3.72 6.91 -11.17
N ARG A 105 -3.74 5.58 -11.33
CA ARG A 105 -4.09 4.88 -12.58
C ARG A 105 -5.58 4.59 -12.71
N VAL A 106 -6.35 4.75 -11.63
CA VAL A 106 -7.79 4.44 -11.60
C VAL A 106 -8.57 5.62 -12.17
N ARG A 107 -9.60 5.33 -12.95
CA ARG A 107 -10.59 6.30 -13.44
C ARG A 107 -11.97 5.75 -13.15
N ILE A 108 -12.77 6.52 -12.42
CA ILE A 108 -14.16 6.15 -12.12
C ILE A 108 -15.03 6.68 -13.26
N VAL A 109 -15.93 5.83 -13.76
CA VAL A 109 -16.93 6.21 -14.77
C VAL A 109 -18.30 6.09 -14.13
N GLU A 110 -19.03 7.21 -14.07
CA GLU A 110 -20.37 7.31 -13.48
C GLU A 110 -21.36 7.78 -14.54
N ASP A 111 -22.56 7.20 -14.59
CA ASP A 111 -23.66 7.76 -15.39
C ASP A 111 -24.48 8.72 -14.51
N ARG A 112 -24.39 10.03 -14.78
CA ARG A 112 -25.13 11.07 -14.06
C ARG A 112 -26.52 11.35 -14.65
N GLY A 113 -26.90 10.63 -15.71
CA GLY A 113 -28.17 10.81 -16.40
C GLY A 113 -28.26 12.14 -17.15
N PRO A 114 -29.34 12.35 -17.94
CA PRO A 114 -29.47 13.56 -18.76
C PRO A 114 -29.62 14.85 -17.93
N PRO A 115 -29.01 15.97 -18.35
CA PRO A 115 -28.30 16.16 -19.62
C PRO A 115 -26.81 15.77 -19.58
N GLU A 116 -26.28 15.35 -18.43
CA GLU A 116 -24.85 15.19 -18.17
C GLU A 116 -24.26 13.89 -18.72
N GLY A 117 -25.02 12.79 -18.68
CA GLY A 117 -24.59 11.47 -19.18
C GLY A 117 -23.41 10.91 -18.39
N SER A 118 -22.55 10.13 -19.06
CA SER A 118 -21.40 9.51 -18.42
C SER A 118 -20.26 10.51 -18.17
N VAL A 119 -19.80 10.56 -16.93
CA VAL A 119 -18.71 11.42 -16.47
C VAL A 119 -17.56 10.55 -15.99
N ILE A 120 -16.34 10.94 -16.38
CA ILE A 120 -15.11 10.29 -15.93
C ILE A 120 -14.47 11.17 -14.86
N SER A 121 -14.19 10.59 -13.70
CA SER A 121 -13.54 11.25 -12.58
C SER A 121 -12.14 10.68 -12.37
N GLU A 122 -11.15 11.56 -12.27
CA GLU A 122 -9.81 11.20 -11.80
C GLU A 122 -9.73 11.11 -10.27
N ASP A 123 -10.70 11.73 -9.59
CA ASP A 123 -10.87 11.63 -8.15
C ASP A 123 -11.56 10.30 -7.83
N ALA A 124 -10.74 9.25 -7.67
CA ALA A 124 -11.19 7.92 -7.24
C ALA A 124 -11.87 7.93 -5.86
N LEU A 125 -11.86 9.07 -5.16
CA LEU A 125 -12.44 9.31 -3.83
C LEU A 125 -13.64 10.26 -3.86
N ALA A 126 -14.22 10.49 -5.04
CA ALA A 126 -15.45 11.26 -5.17
C ALA A 126 -16.60 10.63 -4.35
N ASN A 127 -17.45 11.50 -3.80
CA ASN A 127 -18.36 11.25 -2.67
C ASN A 127 -19.58 10.33 -2.97
N ASP A 128 -19.56 9.48 -3.99
CA ASP A 128 -20.68 8.56 -4.27
C ASP A 128 -20.41 7.16 -3.68
N PRO A 129 -21.21 6.68 -2.70
CA PRO A 129 -21.07 5.35 -2.11
C PRO A 129 -21.07 4.20 -3.14
N ASP A 130 -21.83 4.34 -4.23
CA ASP A 130 -21.95 3.28 -5.24
C ASP A 130 -20.70 3.17 -6.12
N SER A 131 -20.05 4.30 -6.43
CA SER A 131 -18.80 4.37 -7.18
C SER A 131 -17.58 3.89 -6.39
N LEU A 132 -17.65 3.98 -5.06
CA LEU A 132 -16.60 3.51 -4.16
C LEU A 132 -16.69 2.01 -3.86
N PHE A 133 -17.80 1.35 -4.17
CA PHE A 133 -18.01 -0.06 -3.80
C PHE A 133 -16.91 -1.02 -4.30
N PRO A 134 -16.40 -0.93 -5.55
CA PRO A 134 -15.29 -1.77 -5.98
C PRO A 134 -14.00 -1.52 -5.19
N LEU A 135 -13.70 -0.26 -4.85
CA LEU A 135 -12.56 0.07 -3.99
C LEU A 135 -12.78 -0.45 -2.57
N GLN A 136 -14.01 -0.32 -2.04
CA GLN A 136 -14.38 -0.81 -0.72
C GLN A 136 -14.28 -2.33 -0.61
N ALA A 137 -14.69 -3.08 -1.64
CA ALA A 137 -14.61 -4.53 -1.66
C ALA A 137 -13.16 -5.03 -1.89
N ALA A 138 -12.35 -4.30 -2.66
CA ALA A 138 -10.93 -4.61 -2.87
C ALA A 138 -10.15 -4.46 -1.57
N LEU A 139 -10.29 -3.30 -0.95
CA LEU A 139 -9.68 -3.01 0.33
C LEU A 139 -10.28 -3.88 1.44
N GLY A 140 -11.60 -4.05 1.48
CA GLY A 140 -12.28 -4.92 2.45
C GLY A 140 -11.81 -6.36 2.37
N TYR A 141 -11.43 -6.85 1.18
CA TYR A 141 -10.79 -8.14 1.02
C TYR A 141 -9.33 -8.15 1.44
N ASP A 142 -8.51 -7.16 1.06
CA ASP A 142 -7.10 -7.08 1.51
C ASP A 142 -7.01 -6.97 3.03
N ILE A 143 -7.91 -6.20 3.63
CA ILE A 143 -8.13 -6.08 5.06
C ILE A 143 -8.66 -7.40 5.65
N ALA A 144 -9.60 -8.08 4.99
CA ALA A 144 -10.07 -9.39 5.44
C ALA A 144 -9.02 -10.49 5.27
N GLN A 145 -8.03 -10.34 4.38
CA GLN A 145 -6.88 -11.25 4.28
C GLN A 145 -5.81 -10.93 5.34
N SER A 146 -5.71 -9.67 5.80
CA SER A 146 -4.87 -9.29 6.94
C SER A 146 -5.52 -9.64 8.30
N LEU A 147 -6.81 -9.98 8.29
CA LEU A 147 -7.55 -10.86 9.21
C LEU A 147 -7.09 -10.81 10.68
N PHE A 148 -7.07 -9.62 11.30
CA PHE A 148 -7.37 -9.38 12.73
C PHE A 148 -7.53 -7.87 12.97
N ILE A 149 -8.49 -7.25 12.29
CA ILE A 149 -8.89 -5.89 12.64
C ILE A 149 -9.52 -5.93 14.04
N GLY A 150 -8.86 -5.31 15.02
CA GLY A 150 -9.49 -5.00 16.30
C GLY A 150 -10.43 -3.80 16.16
N PRO A 151 -11.26 -3.49 17.17
CA PRO A 151 -12.12 -2.31 17.10
C PRO A 151 -11.33 -1.02 16.87
N ASN A 152 -10.09 -0.92 17.37
CA ASN A 152 -9.26 0.29 17.34
C ASN A 152 -8.10 0.18 16.35
N ASN A 153 -8.09 1.05 15.34
CA ASN A 153 -7.15 1.03 14.23
C ASN A 153 -6.42 2.37 14.09
N LEU A 154 -5.10 2.33 14.13
CA LEU A 154 -4.22 3.47 13.94
C LEU A 154 -3.63 3.41 12.54
N ILE A 155 -4.08 4.29 11.64
CA ILE A 155 -3.51 4.43 10.31
C ILE A 155 -2.26 5.29 10.41
N VAL A 156 -1.19 4.82 9.77
CA VAL A 156 0.09 5.52 9.63
C VAL A 156 0.48 5.57 8.17
N GLU A 157 1.36 6.48 7.79
CA GLU A 157 1.74 6.68 6.39
C GLU A 157 2.58 5.51 5.87
N GLY A 158 3.66 5.18 6.60
CA GLY A 158 4.69 4.27 6.12
C GLY A 158 4.94 3.04 7.00
N THR A 159 5.67 2.08 6.43
CA THR A 159 6.22 0.95 7.19
C THR A 159 7.27 1.40 8.20
N SER A 160 7.98 2.51 7.92
CA SER A 160 8.87 3.18 8.89
C SER A 160 8.14 3.51 10.18
N ASP A 161 6.96 4.11 10.06
CA ASP A 161 6.18 4.59 11.19
C ASP A 161 5.69 3.42 12.04
N PHE A 162 5.21 2.37 11.37
CA PHE A 162 4.85 1.12 12.02
C PHE A 162 6.00 0.56 12.86
N ILE A 163 7.22 0.53 12.30
CA ILE A 163 8.41 0.04 13.01
C ILE A 163 8.74 0.93 14.20
N TYR A 164 8.83 2.24 14.00
CA TYR A 164 9.15 3.19 15.06
C TYR A 164 8.13 3.12 16.21
N LEU A 165 6.83 3.18 15.92
CA LEU A 165 5.79 3.09 16.94
C LEU A 165 5.85 1.77 17.70
N THR A 166 6.02 0.65 16.99
CA THR A 166 6.04 -0.69 17.62
C THR A 166 7.22 -0.80 18.59
N ILE A 167 8.42 -0.43 18.15
CA ILE A 167 9.63 -0.57 18.95
C ILE A 167 9.67 0.47 20.06
N MET A 168 9.35 1.72 19.76
CA MET A 168 9.41 2.79 20.76
C MET A 168 8.31 2.67 21.82
N SER A 169 7.16 2.09 21.49
CA SER A 169 6.14 1.69 22.47
C SER A 169 6.68 0.64 23.46
N GLN A 170 7.42 -0.37 22.98
CA GLN A 170 8.07 -1.36 23.84
C GLN A 170 9.16 -0.72 24.72
N VAL A 171 10.00 0.15 24.15
CA VAL A 171 11.03 0.90 24.89
C VAL A 171 10.38 1.77 25.97
N ALA A 172 9.27 2.46 25.67
CA ALA A 172 8.52 3.24 26.64
C ALA A 172 7.99 2.37 27.79
N SER A 173 7.39 1.22 27.46
CA SER A 173 6.90 0.24 28.45
C SER A 173 8.01 -0.23 29.39
N GLN A 174 9.19 -0.58 28.85
CA GLN A 174 10.36 -1.01 29.64
C GLN A 174 10.86 0.11 30.58
N LYS A 175 10.78 1.37 30.14
CA LYS A 175 11.10 2.54 30.96
C LYS A 175 9.94 3.01 31.87
N LYS A 176 8.85 2.24 31.99
CA LYS A 176 7.65 2.59 32.78
C LYS A 176 6.98 3.91 32.36
N ARG A 177 7.05 4.23 31.07
CA ARG A 177 6.35 5.33 30.41
C ARG A 177 5.14 4.81 29.64
N THR A 178 4.31 5.69 29.12
CA THR A 178 3.10 5.30 28.39
C THR A 178 3.47 4.62 27.08
N SER A 179 3.08 3.35 26.96
CA SER A 179 3.15 2.59 25.71
C SER A 179 1.83 2.73 24.94
N LEU A 180 1.87 2.47 23.63
CA LEU A 180 0.67 2.31 22.83
C LEU A 180 -0.16 1.15 23.40
N ASP A 181 -1.45 1.37 23.63
CA ASP A 181 -2.34 0.35 24.17
C ASP A 181 -2.41 -0.86 23.22
N SER A 182 -2.27 -2.07 23.77
CA SER A 182 -2.24 -3.34 23.01
C SER A 182 -3.49 -3.60 22.15
N ARG A 183 -4.59 -2.88 22.40
CA ARG A 183 -5.83 -2.96 21.61
C ARG A 183 -5.72 -2.21 20.28
N TRP A 184 -4.75 -1.30 20.12
CA TRP A 184 -4.50 -0.66 18.83
C TRP A 184 -3.91 -1.64 17.83
N ARG A 185 -4.42 -1.59 16.60
CA ARG A 185 -3.80 -2.19 15.42
C ARG A 185 -3.23 -1.09 14.55
N ILE A 186 -1.93 -1.14 14.29
CA ILE A 186 -1.25 -0.17 13.42
C ILE A 186 -1.37 -0.66 11.98
N LEU A 187 -1.84 0.20 11.08
CA LEU A 187 -2.10 -0.09 9.67
C LEU A 187 -1.33 0.91 8.79
N PRO A 188 -0.22 0.50 8.15
CA PRO A 188 0.47 1.36 7.19
C PRO A 188 -0.35 1.51 5.90
N SER A 189 -0.55 2.74 5.44
CA SER A 189 -1.29 3.03 4.21
C SER A 189 -0.44 2.93 2.93
N GLY A 190 0.88 2.85 3.06
CA GLY A 190 1.80 2.82 1.92
C GLY A 190 2.01 4.21 1.29
N GLY A 191 1.93 5.27 2.07
CA GLY A 191 2.10 6.67 1.67
C GLY A 191 0.95 7.57 2.12
N ALA A 192 1.23 8.86 2.34
CA ALA A 192 0.23 9.87 2.72
C ALA A 192 -0.95 9.94 1.73
N THR A 193 -0.68 9.73 0.44
CA THR A 193 -1.69 9.78 -0.63
C THR A 193 -2.76 8.70 -0.50
N ASN A 194 -2.47 7.60 0.20
CA ASN A 194 -3.39 6.47 0.36
C ASN A 194 -4.25 6.57 1.64
N ILE A 195 -3.86 7.43 2.60
CA ILE A 195 -4.62 7.62 3.85
C ILE A 195 -6.06 8.04 3.56
N PRO A 196 -6.35 9.02 2.66
CA PRO A 196 -7.72 9.41 2.36
C PRO A 196 -8.59 8.27 1.85
N THR A 197 -8.03 7.43 0.99
CA THR A 197 -8.71 6.24 0.47
C THR A 197 -9.01 5.24 1.57
N PHE A 198 -8.03 4.96 2.41
CA PHE A 198 -8.21 4.01 3.50
C PHE A 198 -9.29 4.49 4.47
N VAL A 199 -9.26 5.77 4.84
CA VAL A 199 -10.23 6.36 5.75
C VAL A 199 -11.63 6.42 5.14
N SER A 200 -11.79 6.79 3.88
CA SER A 200 -13.12 6.89 3.24
C SER A 200 -13.82 5.53 3.15
N ILE A 201 -13.06 4.47 2.92
CA ILE A 201 -13.57 3.11 2.79
C ILE A 201 -13.84 2.47 4.15
N VAL A 202 -12.89 2.60 5.09
CA VAL A 202 -12.87 1.81 6.32
C VAL A 202 -13.49 2.59 7.50
N GLY A 203 -13.38 3.91 7.48
CA GLY A 203 -13.85 4.81 8.54
C GLY A 203 -15.33 4.63 8.93
N PRO A 204 -16.26 4.37 7.99
CA PRO A 204 -17.65 4.07 8.33
C PRO A 204 -17.86 2.79 9.13
N HIS A 205 -16.91 1.83 9.07
CA HIS A 205 -17.06 0.49 9.62
C HIS A 205 -16.16 0.20 10.82
N LEU A 206 -15.11 0.98 11.04
CA LEU A 206 -14.12 0.78 12.12
C LEU A 206 -13.86 2.05 12.92
N ASP A 207 -13.41 1.89 14.17
CA ASP A 207 -12.84 3.02 14.89
C ASP A 207 -11.40 3.25 14.43
N ILE A 208 -11.23 4.37 13.72
CA ILE A 208 -9.96 4.78 13.12
C ILE A 208 -9.41 6.02 13.81
N THR A 209 -8.11 6.03 14.05
CA THR A 209 -7.30 7.23 14.32
C THR A 209 -6.21 7.30 13.26
N VAL A 210 -5.93 8.49 12.76
CA VAL A 210 -4.89 8.75 11.77
C VAL A 210 -3.75 9.46 12.45
N LEU A 211 -2.54 8.90 12.34
CA LEU A 211 -1.30 9.61 12.61
C LEU A 211 -0.73 10.05 11.26
N ALA A 212 -0.48 11.34 11.11
CA ALA A 212 0.08 11.92 9.89
C ALA A 212 1.23 12.89 10.20
N ASP A 213 2.13 13.01 9.25
CA ASP A 213 3.13 14.05 9.22
C ASP A 213 2.44 15.42 9.10
N SER A 214 3.04 16.46 9.69
CA SER A 214 2.44 17.80 9.67
C SER A 214 2.78 18.60 8.40
N ASP A 215 3.16 17.89 7.35
CA ASP A 215 3.50 18.37 6.02
C ASP A 215 2.24 18.94 5.31
N THR A 216 2.40 20.02 4.53
CA THR A 216 1.25 20.74 3.94
C THR A 216 0.45 19.95 2.90
N GLN A 217 1.03 18.95 2.22
CA GLN A 217 0.32 18.19 1.18
C GLN A 217 -0.53 17.08 1.80
N GLY A 218 0.04 16.28 2.70
CA GLY A 218 -0.68 15.28 3.47
C GLY A 218 -1.77 15.93 4.33
N MET A 219 -1.46 17.07 4.94
CA MET A 219 -2.43 17.82 5.76
C MET A 219 -3.65 18.33 5.00
N GLN A 220 -3.50 18.80 3.76
CA GLN A 220 -4.66 19.25 2.97
C GLN A 220 -5.62 18.10 2.68
N LEU A 221 -5.08 16.93 2.32
CA LEU A 221 -5.86 15.73 2.05
C LEU A 221 -6.59 15.23 3.31
N VAL A 222 -5.90 15.23 4.45
CA VAL A 222 -6.47 14.75 5.72
C VAL A 222 -7.45 15.73 6.35
N THR A 223 -7.21 17.04 6.21
CA THR A 223 -8.16 18.08 6.65
C THR A 223 -9.45 18.03 5.84
N GLY A 224 -9.36 17.78 4.52
CA GLY A 224 -10.52 17.56 3.67
C GLY A 224 -11.40 16.38 4.14
N MET A 225 -10.82 15.36 4.77
CA MET A 225 -11.60 14.25 5.35
C MET A 225 -12.42 14.66 6.56
N ILE A 226 -11.88 15.55 7.41
CA ILE A 226 -12.61 16.11 8.55
C ILE A 226 -13.78 16.97 8.04
N GLU A 227 -13.55 17.80 7.03
CA GLU A 227 -14.59 18.63 6.40
C GLU A 227 -15.70 17.76 5.79
N LYS A 228 -15.33 16.66 5.14
CA LYS A 228 -16.25 15.64 4.60
C LYS A 228 -16.88 14.72 5.67
N LYS A 229 -16.57 14.92 6.97
CA LYS A 229 -17.05 14.14 8.12
C LYS A 229 -16.70 12.64 8.07
N LEU A 230 -15.64 12.27 7.36
CA LEU A 230 -15.15 10.89 7.29
C LEU A 230 -14.44 10.48 8.59
N ILE A 231 -13.81 11.45 9.27
CA ILE A 231 -13.20 11.32 10.60
C ILE A 231 -13.54 12.55 11.45
N THR A 232 -13.63 12.36 12.77
CA THR A 232 -13.71 13.49 13.70
C THR A 232 -12.32 14.11 13.87
N GLY A 233 -12.20 15.43 13.98
CA GLY A 233 -10.90 16.09 14.12
C GLY A 233 -10.07 15.63 15.32
N THR A 234 -10.69 15.10 16.37
CA THR A 234 -10.02 14.48 17.53
C THR A 234 -9.30 13.17 17.21
N ARG A 235 -9.56 12.57 16.04
CA ARG A 235 -8.98 11.31 15.57
C ARG A 235 -7.89 11.54 14.51
N LEU A 236 -7.53 12.80 14.28
CA LEU A 236 -6.32 13.17 13.54
C LEU A 236 -5.25 13.62 14.54
N ILE A 237 -4.14 12.90 14.57
CA ILE A 237 -2.97 13.22 15.38
C ILE A 237 -1.83 13.57 14.43
N LEU A 238 -1.22 14.73 14.68
CA LEU A 238 -0.09 15.21 13.90
C LEU A 238 1.18 15.05 14.72
N ALA A 239 2.29 14.63 14.08
CA ALA A 239 3.57 14.49 14.76
C ALA A 239 4.01 15.79 15.46
N ASN A 240 3.68 16.96 14.88
CA ASN A 240 4.02 18.26 15.45
C ASN A 240 3.29 18.59 16.76
N ALA A 241 2.21 17.88 17.10
CA ALA A 241 1.51 18.04 18.36
C ALA A 241 2.38 17.64 19.57
N VAL A 242 3.41 16.82 19.34
CA VAL A 242 4.39 16.40 20.35
C VAL A 242 5.66 17.24 20.29
N THR A 243 6.20 17.47 19.09
CA THR A 243 7.50 18.14 18.91
C THR A 243 7.42 19.67 19.10
N GLY A 244 6.24 20.26 18.91
CA GLY A 244 6.03 21.72 18.95
C GLY A 244 6.67 22.48 17.78
N GLN A 245 7.19 21.76 16.78
CA GLN A 245 7.78 22.33 15.57
C GLN A 245 6.70 22.72 14.55
N LYS A 246 7.05 23.53 13.54
CA LYS A 246 6.08 23.91 12.50
C LYS A 246 5.78 22.71 11.59
N ASN A 247 6.83 22.05 11.11
CA ASN A 247 6.74 20.84 10.32
C ASN A 247 7.44 19.68 11.06
N SER A 248 6.78 18.55 11.20
CA SER A 248 7.30 17.40 11.90
C SER A 248 6.82 16.13 11.23
N ASP A 249 7.75 15.21 11.03
CA ASP A 249 7.49 13.84 10.60
C ASP A 249 7.68 12.91 11.82
N ILE A 250 7.41 11.61 11.71
CA ILE A 250 7.56 10.69 12.85
C ILE A 250 9.02 10.58 13.33
N GLU A 251 9.99 10.73 12.43
CA GLU A 251 11.42 10.72 12.73
C GLU A 251 11.82 11.85 13.69
N ASP A 252 11.07 12.95 13.71
CA ASP A 252 11.34 14.12 14.56
C ASP A 252 10.92 13.90 16.02
N LEU A 253 10.27 12.78 16.34
CA LEU A 253 10.03 12.37 17.73
C LEU A 253 11.32 11.86 18.40
N PHE A 254 12.28 11.39 17.61
CA PHE A 254 13.61 11.10 18.12
C PHE A 254 14.34 12.41 18.43
N SER A 255 15.13 12.41 19.51
CA SER A 255 16.16 13.44 19.66
C SER A 255 17.11 13.36 18.45
N VAL A 256 17.62 14.52 18.02
CA VAL A 256 18.48 14.60 16.84
C VAL A 256 19.68 13.67 16.95
N GLU A 257 20.24 13.54 18.16
CA GLU A 257 21.38 12.64 18.43
C GLU A 257 20.99 11.17 18.25
N ASP A 258 19.85 10.73 18.78
CA ASP A 258 19.38 9.34 18.65
C ASP A 258 19.11 8.97 17.20
N TYR A 259 18.47 9.87 16.43
CA TYR A 259 18.20 9.63 15.02
C TYR A 259 19.49 9.63 14.17
N VAL A 260 20.41 10.57 14.42
CA VAL A 260 21.72 10.60 13.74
C VAL A 260 22.53 9.33 14.04
N ASN A 261 22.46 8.80 15.25
CA ASN A 261 23.10 7.52 15.59
C ASN A 261 22.50 6.36 14.78
N LEU A 262 21.18 6.29 14.66
CA LEU A 262 20.52 5.29 13.80
C LEU A 262 20.93 5.43 12.33
N TYR A 263 20.97 6.67 11.82
CA TYR A 263 21.43 6.96 10.47
C TYR A 263 22.89 6.50 10.26
N ASN A 264 23.79 6.82 11.20
CA ASN A 264 25.19 6.43 11.13
C ASN A 264 25.37 4.90 11.14
N ASP A 265 24.58 4.19 11.94
CA ASP A 265 24.61 2.73 11.99
C ASP A 265 24.14 2.10 10.68
N THR A 266 23.13 2.69 10.06
CA THR A 266 22.52 2.26 8.79
C THR A 266 23.51 2.44 7.64
N PHE A 267 24.00 3.66 7.46
CA PHE A 267 24.82 4.05 6.29
C PHE A 267 26.33 4.01 6.54
N LYS A 268 26.77 3.49 7.70
CA LYS A 268 28.18 3.48 8.15
C LYS A 268 28.82 4.87 8.07
N ALA A 269 28.05 5.89 8.42
CA ALA A 269 28.45 7.28 8.42
C ALA A 269 29.00 7.73 9.79
N LYS A 270 29.47 8.97 9.86
CA LYS A 270 30.01 9.60 11.09
C LYS A 270 29.51 11.04 11.24
N LEU A 271 28.22 11.26 10.99
CA LEU A 271 27.59 12.55 11.21
C LEU A 271 27.41 12.79 12.71
N LYS A 272 27.50 14.04 13.13
CA LYS A 272 27.14 14.51 14.48
C LYS A 272 25.98 15.49 14.37
N HIS A 273 25.23 15.68 15.45
CA HIS A 273 24.20 16.71 15.48
C HIS A 273 24.76 18.10 15.09
N ALA A 274 25.97 18.45 15.56
CA ALA A 274 26.62 19.72 15.21
C ALA A 274 26.94 19.90 13.71
N ASP A 275 26.93 18.82 12.91
CA ASP A 275 27.13 18.89 11.46
C ASP A 275 25.84 19.28 10.72
N LEU A 276 24.68 19.21 11.37
CA LEU A 276 23.39 19.47 10.75
C LEU A 276 23.03 20.95 10.79
N GLY A 277 22.62 21.48 9.64
CA GLY A 277 22.12 22.85 9.52
C GLY A 277 20.79 23.07 10.25
N PRO A 278 20.29 24.32 10.27
CA PRO A 278 18.98 24.64 10.86
C PRO A 278 17.85 23.99 10.06
N GLY A 279 16.75 23.70 10.75
CA GLY A 279 15.55 23.13 10.17
C GLY A 279 14.76 22.38 11.23
N ASP A 280 13.49 22.15 10.93
CA ASP A 280 12.62 21.36 11.80
C ASP A 280 12.93 19.86 11.60
N ARG A 281 12.71 19.38 10.37
CA ARG A 281 12.79 17.95 10.01
C ARG A 281 14.21 17.39 9.95
N VAL A 282 14.51 16.40 10.80
CA VAL A 282 15.83 15.74 10.92
C VAL A 282 16.25 15.06 9.62
N VAL A 283 15.31 14.41 8.92
CA VAL A 283 15.57 13.78 7.61
C VAL A 283 16.08 14.82 6.63
N LYS A 284 15.38 15.95 6.49
CA LYS A 284 15.76 17.06 5.58
C LYS A 284 17.08 17.71 5.95
N ARG A 285 17.39 17.83 7.24
CA ARG A 285 18.68 18.35 7.72
C ARG A 285 19.84 17.43 7.33
N ILE A 286 19.65 16.11 7.42
CA ILE A 286 20.64 15.12 7.00
C ILE A 286 20.80 15.15 5.47
N GLU A 287 19.70 15.14 4.70
CA GLU A 287 19.73 15.21 3.24
C GLU A 287 20.49 16.45 2.74
N ALA A 288 20.20 17.62 3.32
CA ALA A 288 20.90 18.86 3.01
C ALA A 288 22.41 18.77 3.32
N ARG A 289 22.78 18.07 4.39
CA ARG A 289 24.18 17.91 4.79
C ARG A 289 24.97 16.96 3.89
N ILE A 290 24.34 15.90 3.39
CA ILE A 290 24.97 14.90 2.51
C ILE A 290 24.80 15.22 1.02
N GLY A 291 23.93 16.18 0.69
CA GLY A 291 23.68 16.65 -0.68
C GLY A 291 22.81 15.72 -1.53
N LYS A 292 22.07 14.78 -0.92
CA LYS A 292 21.17 13.85 -1.62
C LYS A 292 20.08 13.33 -0.68
N ALA A 293 18.97 12.89 -1.27
CA ALA A 293 17.95 12.12 -0.56
C ALA A 293 18.50 10.74 -0.17
N TYR A 294 17.95 10.15 0.89
CA TYR A 294 18.20 8.78 1.30
C TYR A 294 16.90 8.09 1.71
N ASP A 295 16.89 6.76 1.67
CA ASP A 295 15.74 5.99 2.11
C ASP A 295 15.73 5.93 3.65
N HIS A 296 14.86 6.72 4.26
CA HIS A 296 14.70 6.74 5.72
C HIS A 296 14.01 5.46 6.24
N GLY A 297 13.37 4.66 5.38
CA GLY A 297 12.87 3.33 5.71
C GLY A 297 14.00 2.37 6.09
N GLU A 298 15.18 2.46 5.46
CA GLU A 298 16.35 1.66 5.83
C GLU A 298 16.83 1.93 7.27
N VAL A 299 16.61 3.16 7.76
CA VAL A 299 16.93 3.56 9.15
C VAL A 299 15.97 2.87 10.12
N ALA A 300 14.68 2.84 9.81
CA ALA A 300 13.68 2.10 10.57
C ALA A 300 13.98 0.60 10.60
N GLU A 301 14.33 0.00 9.45
CA GLU A 301 14.74 -1.41 9.42
C GLU A 301 15.98 -1.70 10.25
N THR A 302 16.94 -0.78 10.29
CA THR A 302 18.13 -0.91 11.14
C THR A 302 17.76 -0.88 12.61
N LEU A 303 16.80 -0.04 13.00
CA LEU A 303 16.23 -0.10 14.34
C LEU A 303 15.59 -1.48 14.59
N LEU A 304 14.74 -1.97 13.69
CA LEU A 304 14.13 -3.30 13.83
C LEU A 304 15.16 -4.42 14.03
N ARG A 305 16.29 -4.38 13.31
CA ARG A 305 17.37 -5.38 13.46
C ARG A 305 18.21 -5.21 14.72
N THR A 306 18.28 -4.00 15.29
CA THR A 306 19.25 -3.66 16.36
C THR A 306 18.61 -3.10 17.62
N HIS A 307 17.29 -3.24 17.78
CA HIS A 307 16.56 -2.69 18.93
C HIS A 307 16.91 -3.40 20.24
N GLU A 308 17.23 -4.69 20.21
CA GLU A 308 17.60 -5.45 21.41
C GLU A 308 18.85 -4.86 22.08
N GLY A 309 18.69 -4.32 23.29
CA GLY A 309 19.78 -3.74 24.08
C GLY A 309 20.17 -2.30 23.68
N ARG A 310 19.54 -1.70 22.67
CA ARG A 310 19.74 -0.29 22.32
C ARG A 310 19.04 0.61 23.34
N THR A 311 19.73 1.64 23.80
CA THR A 311 19.17 2.67 24.68
C THR A 311 18.90 3.95 23.93
N PHE A 312 17.77 4.58 24.24
CA PHE A 312 17.41 5.91 23.74
C PHE A 312 17.46 6.95 24.85
N SER A 313 17.70 8.20 24.47
CA SER A 313 17.59 9.35 25.37
C SER A 313 16.20 9.44 26.00
N ASP A 314 16.11 10.08 27.18
CA ASP A 314 14.80 10.28 27.82
C ASP A 314 13.88 11.19 27.00
N GLU A 315 14.44 12.17 26.28
CA GLU A 315 13.70 13.02 25.35
C GLU A 315 12.96 12.19 24.28
N THR A 316 13.68 11.30 23.58
CA THR A 316 13.08 10.40 22.59
C THR A 316 11.94 9.59 23.20
N VAL A 317 12.18 8.95 24.36
CA VAL A 317 11.17 8.09 24.96
C VAL A 317 9.97 8.90 25.48
N ASP A 318 10.19 10.11 26.00
CA ASP A 318 9.14 11.03 26.43
C ASP A 318 8.28 11.51 25.25
N ASN A 319 8.89 11.80 24.09
CA ASN A 319 8.16 12.19 22.88
C ASN A 319 7.27 11.05 22.37
N PHE A 320 7.80 9.84 22.23
CA PHE A 320 6.98 8.68 21.85
C PHE A 320 5.92 8.35 22.92
N SER A 321 6.21 8.54 24.21
CA SER A 321 5.22 8.38 25.29
C SER A 321 4.06 9.36 25.16
N LYS A 322 4.36 10.65 24.91
CA LYS A 322 3.33 11.67 24.68
C LYS A 322 2.49 11.37 23.44
N LEU A 323 3.12 10.88 22.37
CA LEU A 323 2.37 10.44 21.19
C LEU A 323 1.42 9.29 21.54
N ASN A 324 1.91 8.28 22.26
CA ASN A 324 1.09 7.15 22.71
C ASN A 324 -0.08 7.61 23.59
N GLU A 325 0.10 8.61 24.44
CA GLU A 325 -0.97 9.20 25.26
C GLU A 325 -2.04 9.86 24.39
N LEU A 326 -1.64 10.67 23.40
CA LEU A 326 -2.56 11.28 22.44
C LEU A 326 -3.35 10.22 21.68
N VAL A 327 -2.67 9.18 21.19
CA VAL A 327 -3.31 8.08 20.46
C VAL A 327 -4.24 7.29 21.38
N ASN A 328 -3.80 6.90 22.57
CA ASN A 328 -4.65 6.16 23.52
C ASN A 328 -5.88 6.96 23.95
N ALA A 329 -5.81 8.29 24.00
CA ALA A 329 -6.94 9.15 24.34
C ALA A 329 -8.07 9.16 23.27
N THR A 330 -7.81 8.71 22.04
CA THR A 330 -8.84 8.61 20.99
C THR A 330 -9.60 7.28 21.01
N MET A 331 -9.13 6.33 21.83
CA MET A 331 -9.75 5.02 21.99
C MET A 331 -11.09 5.15 22.72
N LYS A 332 -12.12 4.46 22.22
CA LYS A 332 -13.46 4.42 22.83
C LYS A 332 -13.59 3.36 23.91
#